data_AF-A0A520IWK2-F1
#
_entry.id   AF-A0A520IWK2-F1
#
_cell.length_a   1.000
_cell.length_b   1.000
_cell.length_c   1.000
_cell.angle_alpha   90.00
_cell.angle_beta   90.00
_cell.angle_gamma   90.00
#
_symmetry.space_group_name_H-M   'P 1'
#
loop_
_entity.id
_entity.type
_entity.pdbx_description
1 polymer ?
#
loop_
_entity_poly.entity_id
_entity_poly.type
_entity_poly.pdbx_seq_one_letter_code
_entity_poly.pdbx_strand_id
1 'polypeptide(L)'
;MNVLILYDHFETYTNTVFDHLCAFKKYSKNNHFYMHAGLPDVQVDFAVFDVILIHYSARVAFGHISAALRLKISKHSGQKILFVQDEYDLTSNVWDAIDELNVSAVFTCVPPLHREEIYPSARFPNVRFVTTLTGYCPEQIHETSSPLSAMNRPVTIGYRGRALPYFYGDLGQEKLEIAKGMQLACKHRGISCDIEWDEEKRIYGSDWPRFLMDCKATLGTESGANRFDFDGSLHFLTGCLVISAGNPECKPLP
;
A
#
# COMPACT_ATOMS: atom_id res chain seq x y z
N MET A 1 12.14 23.71 8.05
CA MET A 1 12.76 22.45 8.50
C MET A 1 13.18 21.65 7.28
N ASN A 2 14.23 20.86 7.42
CA ASN A 2 14.70 19.89 6.44
C ASN A 2 14.12 18.52 6.77
N VAL A 3 13.35 17.94 5.84
CA VAL A 3 12.67 16.65 5.99
C VAL A 3 13.29 15.66 5.01
N LEU A 4 13.86 14.58 5.53
CA LEU A 4 14.30 13.44 4.73
C LEU A 4 13.15 12.44 4.60
N ILE A 5 12.74 12.13 3.37
CA ILE A 5 11.74 11.14 3.05
C ILE A 5 12.44 9.89 2.52
N LEU A 6 12.35 8.81 3.28
CA LEU A 6 12.81 7.48 2.90
C LEU A 6 11.67 6.75 2.20
N TYR A 7 11.93 6.26 0.99
CA TYR A 7 10.91 5.62 0.17
C TYR A 7 11.52 4.48 -0.66
N ASP A 8 10.69 3.58 -1.17
CA ASP A 8 11.14 2.63 -2.19
C ASP A 8 11.03 3.26 -3.58
N HIS A 9 12.17 3.39 -4.27
CA HIS A 9 12.23 3.97 -5.62
C HIS A 9 11.62 3.02 -6.65
N PHE A 10 11.69 1.72 -6.40
CA PHE A 10 11.12 0.73 -7.31
C PHE A 10 9.60 0.72 -7.28
N GLU A 11 8.95 1.41 -6.33
CA GLU A 11 7.49 1.48 -6.23
C GLU A 11 6.91 2.76 -6.88
N THR A 12 7.73 3.67 -7.41
CA THR A 12 7.24 4.94 -7.96
C THR A 12 6.58 4.82 -9.33
N TYR A 13 6.56 3.62 -9.94
CA TYR A 13 5.72 3.36 -11.12
C TYR A 13 4.23 3.37 -10.77
N THR A 14 3.89 3.14 -9.49
CA THR A 14 2.52 3.24 -8.98
C THR A 14 2.18 4.71 -8.72
N ASN A 15 1.18 5.25 -9.42
CA ASN A 15 0.79 6.67 -9.33
C ASN A 15 0.51 7.11 -7.89
N THR A 16 -0.20 6.32 -7.09
CA THR A 16 -0.53 6.71 -5.70
C THR A 16 0.70 6.91 -4.83
N VAL A 17 1.77 6.14 -5.06
CA VAL A 17 3.06 6.29 -4.38
C VAL A 17 3.74 7.57 -4.84
N PHE A 18 3.86 7.75 -6.16
CA PHE A 18 4.50 8.92 -6.74
C PHE A 18 3.79 10.22 -6.32
N ASP A 19 2.47 10.28 -6.49
CA ASP A 19 1.65 11.45 -6.18
C ASP A 19 1.70 11.80 -4.69
N HIS A 20 1.66 10.80 -3.80
CA HIS A 20 1.78 11.01 -2.36
C HIS A 20 3.18 11.54 -1.96
N LEU A 21 4.25 11.01 -2.55
CA LEU A 21 5.61 11.54 -2.36
C LEU A 21 5.72 12.99 -2.83
N CYS A 22 5.18 13.31 -4.02
CA CYS A 22 5.17 14.67 -4.57
C CYS A 22 4.32 15.64 -3.74
N ALA A 23 3.23 15.17 -3.13
CA ALA A 23 2.33 15.98 -2.31
C ALA A 23 3.05 16.67 -1.14
N PHE A 24 4.04 16.02 -0.52
CA PHE A 24 4.84 16.66 0.54
C PHE A 24 5.52 17.93 0.04
N LYS A 25 6.25 17.86 -1.07
CA LYS A 25 6.91 19.04 -1.65
C LYS A 25 5.91 20.09 -2.14
N LYS A 26 4.76 19.65 -2.67
CA LYS A 26 3.75 20.57 -3.22
C LYS A 26 3.02 21.37 -2.14
N TYR A 27 2.61 20.73 -1.04
CA TYR A 27 1.68 21.33 -0.08
C TYR A 27 2.33 21.73 1.26
N SER A 28 3.55 21.28 1.56
CA SER A 28 4.27 21.68 2.78
C SER A 28 5.31 22.76 2.48
N LYS A 29 5.41 23.75 3.37
CA LYS A 29 6.39 24.85 3.32
C LYS A 29 7.83 24.45 3.68
N ASN A 30 8.06 23.18 4.01
CA ASN A 30 9.36 22.68 4.44
C ASN A 30 10.25 22.30 3.24
N ASN A 31 11.55 22.11 3.50
CA ASN A 31 12.48 21.57 2.52
C ASN A 31 12.41 20.05 2.55
N HIS A 32 12.16 19.41 1.40
CA HIS A 32 12.00 17.96 1.32
C HIS A 32 13.12 17.34 0.48
N PHE A 33 13.73 16.30 1.02
CA PHE A 33 14.79 15.51 0.40
C PHE A 33 14.32 14.06 0.31
N TYR A 34 14.62 13.38 -0.78
CA TYR A 34 14.10 12.04 -1.05
C TYR A 34 15.26 11.07 -1.21
N MET A 35 15.21 9.94 -0.51
CA MET A 35 16.25 8.92 -0.59
C MET A 35 15.65 7.52 -0.64
N HIS A 36 16.20 6.68 -1.52
CA HIS A 36 15.81 5.27 -1.57
C HIS A 36 16.21 4.55 -0.28
N ALA A 37 15.26 3.83 0.33
CA ALA A 37 15.43 3.17 1.62
C ALA A 37 16.34 1.92 1.56
N GLY A 38 16.48 1.29 0.39
CA GLY A 38 17.30 0.09 0.20
C GLY A 38 18.78 0.35 -0.02
N LEU A 39 19.25 1.61 0.04
CA LEU A 39 20.67 1.92 -0.18
C LEU A 39 21.56 1.25 0.90
N PRO A 40 22.55 0.43 0.50
CA PRO A 40 23.37 -0.35 1.44
C PRO A 40 24.39 0.52 2.19
N ASP A 41 24.89 1.58 1.54
CA ASP A 41 25.77 2.56 2.14
C ASP A 41 25.33 3.97 1.75
N VAL A 42 25.32 4.87 2.74
CA VAL A 42 24.88 6.25 2.58
C VAL A 42 25.89 7.11 3.31
N GLN A 43 26.64 7.96 2.61
CA GLN A 43 27.63 8.87 3.21
C GLN A 43 27.03 10.21 3.66
N VAL A 44 25.71 10.37 3.55
CA VAL A 44 25.00 11.56 4.01
C VAL A 44 24.99 11.61 5.54
N ASP A 45 25.29 12.80 6.08
CA ASP A 45 25.11 13.11 7.49
C ASP A 45 23.64 13.41 7.78
N PHE A 46 23.04 12.67 8.71
CA PHE A 46 21.63 12.81 9.05
C PHE A 46 21.37 13.95 10.03
N ALA A 47 22.42 14.56 10.60
CA ALA A 47 22.30 15.71 11.49
C ALA A 47 21.75 16.97 10.78
N VAL A 48 21.78 17.01 9.43
CA VAL A 48 21.26 18.15 8.64
C VAL A 48 19.73 18.14 8.51
N PHE A 49 19.08 17.05 8.88
CA PHE A 49 17.63 16.90 8.83
C PHE A 49 17.02 17.15 10.21
N ASP A 50 15.85 17.78 10.24
CA ASP A 50 15.07 17.95 11.47
C ASP A 50 14.12 16.77 11.69
N VAL A 51 13.70 16.15 10.58
CA VAL A 51 12.70 15.07 10.55
C VAL A 51 13.11 14.00 9.54
N ILE A 52 12.96 12.74 9.93
CA ILE A 52 12.98 11.58 9.03
C ILE A 52 11.56 11.03 8.90
N LEU A 53 11.05 11.03 7.69
CA LEU A 53 9.78 10.42 7.32
C LEU A 53 10.04 9.12 6.56
N ILE A 54 9.54 8.01 7.08
CA ILE A 54 9.58 6.70 6.44
C ILE A 54 8.24 6.51 5.72
N HIS A 55 8.28 6.50 4.40
CA HIS A 55 7.11 6.36 3.55
C HIS A 55 6.62 4.90 3.53
N TYR A 56 5.31 4.68 3.36
CA TYR A 56 4.72 3.34 3.36
C TYR A 56 5.28 2.43 2.26
N SER A 57 5.76 3.01 1.15
CA SER A 57 6.42 2.23 0.09
C SER A 57 7.74 1.58 0.53
N ALA A 58 8.39 2.07 1.60
CA ALA A 58 9.59 1.44 2.15
C ALA A 58 9.31 0.14 2.93
N ARG A 59 8.07 -0.36 2.95
CA ARG A 59 7.63 -1.69 3.46
C ARG A 59 8.45 -2.19 4.64
N VAL A 60 8.45 -1.44 5.76
CA VAL A 60 9.28 -1.74 6.95
C VAL A 60 9.07 -3.15 7.50
N ALA A 61 7.85 -3.68 7.36
CA ALA A 61 7.47 -5.04 7.72
C ALA A 61 8.33 -6.12 7.03
N PHE A 62 8.82 -5.84 5.82
CA PHE A 62 9.59 -6.76 4.97
C PHE A 62 11.10 -6.45 4.96
N GLY A 63 11.55 -5.51 5.78
CA GLY A 63 12.98 -5.21 5.91
C GLY A 63 13.62 -4.52 4.71
N HIS A 64 12.85 -3.77 3.90
CA HIS A 64 13.39 -3.05 2.73
C HIS A 64 14.32 -1.88 3.10
N ILE A 65 14.40 -1.51 4.39
CA ILE A 65 15.38 -0.55 4.89
C ILE A 65 16.66 -1.31 5.26
N SER A 66 17.79 -0.94 4.64
CA SER A 66 19.08 -1.59 4.92
C SER A 66 19.48 -1.45 6.39
N ALA A 67 20.19 -2.45 6.94
CA ALA A 67 20.63 -2.45 8.33
C ALA A 67 21.49 -1.22 8.69
N ALA A 68 22.37 -0.80 7.76
CA ALA A 68 23.18 0.40 7.92
C ALA A 68 22.32 1.66 8.04
N LEU A 69 21.25 1.75 7.24
CA LEU A 69 20.34 2.88 7.28
C LEU A 69 19.46 2.87 8.54
N ARG A 70 18.97 1.70 8.99
CA ARG A 70 18.24 1.56 10.27
C ARG A 70 19.09 2.05 11.46
N LEU A 71 20.38 1.71 11.49
CA LEU A 71 21.31 2.19 12.52
C LEU A 71 21.48 3.72 12.48
N LYS A 72 21.51 4.33 11.29
CA LYS A 72 21.57 5.79 11.16
C LYS A 72 20.27 6.47 11.62
N ILE A 73 19.11 5.92 11.25
CA ILE A 73 17.80 6.44 11.64
C ILE A 73 17.62 6.36 13.16
N SER A 74 17.93 5.21 13.77
CA SER A 74 17.76 5.01 15.22
C SER A 74 18.61 6.00 16.05
N LYS A 75 19.81 6.33 15.58
CA LYS A 75 20.72 7.31 16.21
C LYS A 75 20.37 8.78 15.93
N HIS A 76 19.52 9.05 14.95
CA HIS A 76 19.11 10.41 14.64
C HIS A 76 18.40 11.05 15.85
N SER A 77 18.69 12.29 16.21
CA SER A 77 18.06 12.96 17.36
C SER A 77 16.73 13.63 17.01
N GLY A 78 16.49 13.93 15.73
CA GLY A 78 15.26 14.56 15.25
C GLY A 78 14.06 13.62 15.23
N GLN A 79 12.93 14.17 14.82
CA GLN A 79 11.65 13.47 14.84
C GLN A 79 11.61 12.37 13.77
N LYS A 80 11.15 11.16 14.12
CA LYS A 80 10.88 10.10 13.16
C LYS A 80 9.39 9.85 13.04
N ILE A 81 8.92 9.82 11.80
CA ILE A 81 7.54 9.61 11.41
C ILE A 81 7.48 8.40 10.49
N LEU A 82 6.54 7.50 10.73
CA LEU A 82 6.32 6.32 9.89
C LEU A 82 4.94 6.38 9.27
N PHE A 83 4.85 6.20 7.95
CA PHE A 83 3.61 5.90 7.26
C PHE A 83 3.53 4.39 7.04
N VAL A 84 2.39 3.80 7.35
CA VAL A 84 2.13 2.38 7.12
C VAL A 84 0.84 2.23 6.32
N GLN A 85 0.89 1.30 5.36
CA GLN A 85 -0.25 0.72 4.68
C GLN A 85 -0.04 -0.80 4.66
N ASP A 86 -1.11 -1.55 4.44
CA ASP A 86 -1.12 -3.01 4.50
C ASP A 86 -0.60 -3.54 5.85
N GLU A 87 -1.00 -2.91 6.96
CA GLU A 87 -0.60 -3.23 8.34
C GLU A 87 -0.86 -4.67 8.77
N TYR A 88 -1.68 -5.40 8.00
CA TYR A 88 -1.98 -6.82 8.20
C TYR A 88 -0.80 -7.75 7.83
N ASP A 89 0.23 -7.25 7.13
CA ASP A 89 1.40 -8.04 6.79
C ASP A 89 2.51 -7.89 7.83
N LEU A 90 2.92 -9.00 8.44
CA LEU A 90 4.04 -9.08 9.40
C LEU A 90 3.97 -7.96 10.44
N THR A 91 2.80 -7.78 11.06
CA THR A 91 2.51 -6.63 11.94
C THR A 91 3.54 -6.48 13.06
N SER A 92 4.06 -7.59 13.60
CA SER A 92 5.10 -7.55 14.63
C SER A 92 6.41 -6.91 14.13
N ASN A 93 6.76 -7.08 12.86
CA ASN A 93 7.95 -6.43 12.29
C ASN A 93 7.76 -4.91 12.18
N VAL A 94 6.53 -4.44 11.98
CA VAL A 94 6.21 -3.00 12.04
C VAL A 94 6.38 -2.49 13.47
N TRP A 95 5.92 -3.26 14.46
CA TRP A 95 6.11 -2.93 15.89
C TRP A 95 7.59 -2.82 16.25
N ASP A 96 8.39 -3.81 15.86
CA ASP A 96 9.83 -3.81 16.12
C ASP A 96 10.52 -2.64 15.41
N ALA A 97 10.07 -2.26 14.21
CA ALA A 97 10.59 -1.07 13.52
C ALA A 97 10.21 0.24 14.24
N ILE A 98 9.01 0.35 14.82
CA ILE A 98 8.60 1.51 15.61
C ILE A 98 9.54 1.68 16.82
N ASP A 99 9.78 0.58 17.54
CA ASP A 99 10.62 0.56 18.74
C ASP A 99 12.10 0.82 18.40
N GLU A 100 12.68 0.06 17.45
CA GLU A 100 14.08 0.15 17.06
C GLU A 100 14.46 1.54 16.53
N LEU A 101 13.59 2.11 15.69
CA LEU A 101 13.86 3.39 15.02
C LEU A 101 13.45 4.59 15.89
N ASN A 102 12.92 4.36 17.09
CA ASN A 102 12.38 5.38 18.00
C ASN A 102 11.35 6.28 17.30
N VAL A 103 10.40 5.67 16.60
CA VAL A 103 9.33 6.38 15.89
C VAL A 103 8.43 7.10 16.88
N SER A 104 8.21 8.39 16.65
CA SER A 104 7.40 9.25 17.53
C SER A 104 5.96 9.41 17.05
N ALA A 105 5.72 9.20 15.75
CA ALA A 105 4.40 9.29 15.15
C ALA A 105 4.22 8.28 14.02
N VAL A 106 3.07 7.62 14.00
CA VAL A 106 2.68 6.64 12.98
C VAL A 106 1.41 7.12 12.30
N PHE A 107 1.48 7.29 10.98
CA PHE A 107 0.32 7.49 10.12
C PHE A 107 -0.16 6.13 9.64
N THR A 108 -1.38 5.75 10.03
CA THR A 108 -1.92 4.40 9.85
C THR A 108 -3.28 4.44 9.16
N CYS A 109 -3.56 3.42 8.36
CA CYS A 109 -4.86 3.16 7.76
C CYS A 109 -5.82 2.44 8.72
N VAL A 110 -5.32 1.94 9.87
CA VAL A 110 -6.15 1.29 10.89
C VAL A 110 -7.17 2.30 11.44
N PRO A 111 -8.48 1.99 11.36
CA PRO A 111 -9.53 2.86 11.91
C PRO A 111 -9.34 3.09 13.41
N PRO A 112 -9.67 4.29 13.95
CA PRO A 112 -9.54 4.56 15.38
C PRO A 112 -10.19 3.53 16.30
N LEU A 113 -11.31 2.93 15.87
CA LEU A 113 -12.04 1.91 16.63
C LEU A 113 -11.20 0.64 16.91
N HIS A 114 -10.34 0.24 15.98
CA HIS A 114 -9.52 -0.98 16.08
C HIS A 114 -8.07 -0.69 16.45
N ARG A 115 -7.76 0.58 16.78
CA ARG A 115 -6.39 1.01 17.02
C ARG A 115 -5.75 0.30 18.21
N GLU A 116 -6.47 0.13 19.30
CA GLU A 116 -5.91 -0.53 20.50
C GLU A 116 -5.59 -2.01 20.25
N GLU A 117 -6.30 -2.66 19.33
CA GLU A 117 -6.06 -4.06 18.95
C GLU A 117 -4.75 -4.21 18.16
N ILE A 118 -4.48 -3.29 17.23
CA ILE A 118 -3.32 -3.36 16.31
C ILE A 118 -2.10 -2.60 16.85
N TYR A 119 -2.32 -1.55 17.64
CA TYR A 119 -1.28 -0.72 18.23
C TYR A 119 -1.64 -0.42 19.69
N PRO A 120 -1.44 -1.39 20.60
CA PRO A 120 -1.80 -1.23 22.00
C PRO A 120 -1.07 -0.04 22.64
N SER A 121 -1.83 0.85 23.27
CA SER A 121 -1.30 2.02 23.97
C SER A 121 -0.30 1.65 25.07
N ALA A 122 -0.50 0.49 25.70
CA ALA A 122 0.43 -0.06 26.70
C ALA A 122 1.81 -0.38 26.12
N ARG A 123 1.91 -0.78 24.85
CA ARG A 123 3.18 -1.04 24.16
C ARG A 123 3.79 0.26 23.63
N PHE A 124 2.96 1.17 23.13
CA PHE A 124 3.41 2.40 22.45
C PHE A 124 2.97 3.69 23.16
N PRO A 125 3.29 3.89 24.46
CA PRO A 125 2.74 5.00 25.25
C PRO A 125 3.18 6.38 24.77
N ASN A 126 4.31 6.46 24.05
CA ASN A 126 4.90 7.71 23.56
C ASN A 126 4.75 7.91 22.05
N VAL A 127 4.02 7.02 21.36
CA VAL A 127 3.84 7.08 19.90
C VAL A 127 2.50 7.70 19.58
N ARG A 128 2.50 8.76 18.79
CA ARG A 128 1.26 9.37 18.29
C ARG A 128 0.77 8.65 17.04
N PHE A 129 -0.39 8.01 17.13
CA PHE A 129 -1.05 7.42 15.97
C PHE A 129 -2.04 8.41 15.32
N VAL A 130 -1.93 8.58 14.00
CA VAL A 130 -2.76 9.47 13.20
C VAL A 130 -3.40 8.66 12.07
N THR A 131 -4.73 8.74 11.93
CA THR A 131 -5.41 8.08 10.81
C THR A 131 -5.08 8.79 9.50
N THR A 132 -4.73 8.03 8.47
CA THR A 132 -4.56 8.50 7.10
C THR A 132 -5.43 7.68 6.14
N LEU A 133 -5.66 8.20 4.93
CA LEU A 133 -6.37 7.46 3.88
C LEU A 133 -5.39 6.57 3.10
N THR A 134 -5.92 5.51 2.50
CA THR A 134 -5.17 4.59 1.62
C THR A 134 -4.81 5.22 0.27
N GLY A 135 -5.50 6.30 -0.12
CA GLY A 135 -5.24 7.04 -1.35
C GLY A 135 -5.90 8.42 -1.35
N TYR A 136 -5.36 9.31 -2.19
CA TYR A 136 -5.83 10.67 -2.40
C TYR A 136 -5.96 10.95 -3.90
N CYS A 137 -6.89 11.81 -4.29
CA CYS A 137 -7.05 12.25 -5.67
C CYS A 137 -6.15 13.48 -5.93
N PRO A 138 -5.18 13.42 -6.85
CA PRO A 138 -4.37 14.59 -7.18
C PRO A 138 -5.17 15.63 -7.97
N GLU A 139 -4.96 16.91 -7.67
CA GLU A 139 -5.65 18.05 -8.33
C GLU A 139 -5.44 18.07 -9.86
N GLN A 140 -4.30 17.58 -10.34
CA GLN A 140 -3.91 17.60 -11.76
C GLN A 140 -4.82 16.74 -12.66
N ILE A 141 -5.63 15.84 -12.08
CA ILE A 141 -6.66 15.12 -12.85
C ILE A 141 -7.67 16.11 -13.46
N HIS A 142 -7.90 17.26 -12.83
CA HIS A 142 -8.78 18.30 -13.36
C HIS A 142 -8.21 19.04 -14.59
N GLU A 143 -6.91 18.91 -14.88
CA GLU A 143 -6.25 19.58 -16.01
C GLU A 143 -6.22 18.70 -17.28
N THR A 144 -6.64 17.43 -17.17
CA THR A 144 -6.79 16.56 -18.34
C THR A 144 -8.04 16.91 -19.15
N SER A 145 -7.98 16.67 -20.45
CA SER A 145 -9.08 16.90 -21.40
C SER A 145 -10.40 16.38 -20.84
N SER A 146 -11.46 17.19 -20.91
CA SER A 146 -12.80 16.79 -20.50
C SER A 146 -13.13 15.41 -21.09
N PRO A 147 -13.52 14.43 -20.26
CA PRO A 147 -13.83 13.10 -20.76
C PRO A 147 -14.99 13.19 -21.76
N LEU A 148 -15.10 12.22 -22.66
CA LEU A 148 -16.30 12.05 -23.46
C LEU A 148 -17.53 12.06 -22.56
N SER A 149 -18.63 12.59 -23.09
CA SER A 149 -19.94 12.44 -22.42
C SER A 149 -20.14 10.97 -22.06
N ALA A 150 -20.75 10.69 -20.91
CA ALA A 150 -20.92 9.32 -20.45
C ALA A 150 -21.60 8.43 -21.50
N MET A 151 -22.47 8.98 -22.35
CA MET A 151 -23.12 8.23 -23.43
C MET A 151 -22.14 7.73 -24.50
N ASN A 152 -21.08 8.48 -24.78
CA ASN A 152 -20.12 8.22 -25.86
C ASN A 152 -18.90 7.38 -25.42
N ARG A 153 -18.81 7.03 -24.13
CA ARG A 153 -17.72 6.18 -23.62
C ARG A 153 -17.90 4.72 -24.05
N PRO A 154 -16.83 4.03 -24.52
CA PRO A 154 -16.95 2.70 -25.12
C PRO A 154 -17.20 1.57 -24.10
N VAL A 155 -16.75 1.73 -22.85
CA VAL A 155 -16.87 0.71 -21.80
C VAL A 155 -18.00 1.10 -20.86
N THR A 156 -19.02 0.25 -20.69
CA THR A 156 -20.11 0.55 -19.75
C THR A 156 -19.68 0.36 -18.31
N ILE A 157 -18.99 -0.74 -18.00
CA ILE A 157 -18.46 -1.04 -16.66
C ILE A 157 -16.98 -1.38 -16.76
N GLY A 158 -16.15 -0.58 -16.11
CA GLY A 158 -14.71 -0.83 -15.98
C GLY A 158 -14.33 -1.33 -14.59
N TYR A 159 -13.30 -2.17 -14.51
CA TYR A 159 -12.70 -2.59 -13.25
C TYR A 159 -11.26 -3.07 -13.44
N ARG A 160 -10.39 -2.73 -12.48
CA ARG A 160 -9.09 -3.38 -12.31
C ARG A 160 -8.95 -3.82 -10.86
N GLY A 161 -8.73 -5.11 -10.67
CA GLY A 161 -8.46 -5.72 -9.36
C GLY A 161 -7.15 -6.48 -9.35
N ARG A 162 -6.97 -7.30 -8.32
CA ARG A 162 -5.90 -8.29 -8.23
C ARG A 162 -6.44 -9.53 -7.56
N ALA A 163 -6.14 -10.70 -8.11
CA ALA A 163 -6.34 -11.95 -7.38
C ALA A 163 -5.36 -11.99 -6.21
N LEU A 164 -5.88 -11.83 -4.99
CA LEU A 164 -5.08 -11.83 -3.78
C LEU A 164 -4.86 -13.25 -3.27
N PRO A 165 -3.69 -13.55 -2.69
CA PRO A 165 -3.47 -14.79 -1.95
C PRO A 165 -4.49 -15.07 -0.84
N TYR A 166 -4.72 -16.34 -0.54
CA TYR A 166 -5.73 -16.77 0.44
C TYR A 166 -5.43 -16.35 1.89
N PHE A 167 -4.18 -16.06 2.26
CA PHE A 167 -3.85 -15.62 3.62
C PHE A 167 -4.46 -14.26 3.99
N TYR A 168 -4.90 -13.48 3.00
CA TYR A 168 -5.68 -12.26 3.24
C TYR A 168 -7.13 -12.51 3.67
N GLY A 169 -7.56 -13.78 3.70
CA GLY A 169 -8.89 -14.21 4.11
C GLY A 169 -9.98 -13.93 3.06
N ASP A 170 -11.22 -14.20 3.46
CA ASP A 170 -12.38 -14.16 2.57
C ASP A 170 -12.60 -12.78 1.93
N LEU A 171 -12.36 -11.70 2.67
CA LEU A 171 -12.50 -10.34 2.14
C LEU A 171 -11.49 -10.06 1.00
N GLY A 172 -10.30 -10.65 1.08
CA GLY A 172 -9.31 -10.57 0.01
C GLY A 172 -9.77 -11.31 -1.27
N GLN A 173 -10.55 -12.37 -1.12
CA GLN A 173 -11.10 -13.16 -2.23
C GLN A 173 -12.37 -12.54 -2.82
N GLU A 174 -13.19 -11.88 -1.99
CA GLU A 174 -14.48 -11.32 -2.37
C GLU A 174 -14.38 -10.36 -3.56
N LYS A 175 -13.31 -9.56 -3.64
CA LYS A 175 -13.03 -8.69 -4.80
C LYS A 175 -13.01 -9.44 -6.13
N LEU A 176 -12.32 -10.58 -6.14
CA LEU A 176 -12.19 -11.42 -7.33
C LEU A 176 -13.53 -12.05 -7.70
N GLU A 177 -14.27 -12.54 -6.70
CA GLU A 177 -15.57 -13.15 -6.93
C GLU A 177 -16.62 -12.14 -7.42
N ILE A 178 -16.62 -10.92 -6.88
CA ILE A 178 -17.47 -9.82 -7.37
C ILE A 178 -17.08 -9.46 -8.82
N ALA A 179 -15.79 -9.38 -9.15
CA ALA A 179 -15.33 -9.09 -10.49
C ALA A 179 -15.76 -10.17 -11.50
N LYS A 180 -15.58 -11.46 -11.18
CA LYS A 180 -16.06 -12.59 -11.99
C LYS A 180 -17.57 -12.56 -12.16
N GLY A 181 -18.31 -12.35 -11.08
CA GLY A 181 -19.77 -12.28 -11.08
C GLY A 181 -20.29 -11.16 -11.97
N MET A 182 -19.70 -9.96 -11.88
CA MET A 182 -20.06 -8.82 -12.71
C MET A 182 -19.70 -9.05 -14.18
N GLN A 183 -18.53 -9.62 -14.47
CA GLN A 183 -18.11 -9.94 -15.84
C GLN A 183 -19.09 -10.94 -16.50
N LEU A 184 -19.48 -11.99 -15.76
CA LEU A 184 -20.48 -12.97 -16.23
C LEU A 184 -21.85 -12.31 -16.44
N ALA A 185 -22.28 -11.46 -15.50
CA ALA A 185 -23.55 -10.74 -15.58
C ALA A 185 -23.61 -9.78 -16.78
N CYS A 186 -22.50 -9.12 -17.11
CA CYS A 186 -22.36 -8.26 -18.28
C CYS A 186 -22.44 -9.07 -19.58
N LYS A 187 -21.68 -10.18 -19.65
CA LYS A 187 -21.70 -11.10 -20.79
C LYS A 187 -23.11 -11.63 -21.09
N HIS A 188 -23.83 -12.08 -20.06
CA HIS A 188 -25.20 -12.59 -20.22
C HIS A 188 -26.20 -11.53 -20.72
N ARG A 189 -25.97 -10.25 -20.39
CA ARG A 189 -26.86 -9.14 -20.75
C ARG A 189 -26.42 -8.37 -22.00
N GLY A 190 -25.31 -8.78 -22.63
CA GLY A 190 -24.72 -8.04 -23.76
C GLY A 190 -24.25 -6.63 -23.38
N ILE A 191 -23.84 -6.42 -22.13
CA ILE A 191 -23.30 -5.15 -21.65
C ILE A 191 -21.79 -5.12 -21.89
N SER A 192 -21.29 -4.10 -22.58
CA SER A 192 -19.84 -3.88 -22.76
C SER A 192 -19.16 -3.62 -21.42
N CYS A 193 -18.19 -4.46 -21.05
CA CYS A 193 -17.41 -4.30 -19.83
C CYS A 193 -15.91 -4.57 -20.10
N ASP A 194 -15.06 -3.89 -19.34
CA ASP A 194 -13.62 -4.15 -19.28
C ASP A 194 -13.24 -4.38 -17.81
N ILE A 195 -13.30 -5.65 -17.40
CA ILE A 195 -13.11 -6.11 -16.01
C ILE A 195 -11.99 -7.13 -16.02
N GLU A 196 -10.88 -6.80 -15.34
CA GLU A 196 -9.67 -7.62 -15.30
C GLU A 196 -9.08 -7.64 -13.87
N TRP A 197 -8.43 -8.73 -13.49
CA TRP A 197 -7.80 -8.93 -12.17
C TRP A 197 -6.43 -9.62 -12.23
N ASP A 198 -5.94 -9.92 -13.43
CA ASP A 198 -4.63 -10.53 -13.63
C ASP A 198 -3.53 -9.46 -13.57
N GLU A 199 -2.35 -9.85 -13.09
CA GLU A 199 -1.22 -8.93 -12.86
C GLU A 199 -0.80 -8.22 -14.17
N GLU A 200 -0.84 -8.94 -15.29
CA GLU A 200 -0.49 -8.43 -16.63
C GLU A 200 -1.48 -7.39 -17.17
N LYS A 201 -2.69 -7.32 -16.61
CA LYS A 201 -3.75 -6.40 -17.04
C LYS A 201 -3.78 -5.11 -16.20
N ARG A 202 -2.83 -4.95 -15.28
CA ARG A 202 -2.69 -3.74 -14.48
C ARG A 202 -2.35 -2.55 -15.36
N ILE A 203 -2.94 -1.41 -15.01
CA ILE A 203 -2.82 -0.18 -15.76
C ILE A 203 -2.13 0.84 -14.85
N TYR A 204 -1.07 1.45 -15.34
CA TYR A 204 -0.26 2.42 -14.60
C TYR A 204 -0.09 3.72 -15.39
N GLY A 205 0.46 4.74 -14.74
CA GLY A 205 0.83 5.99 -15.39
C GLY A 205 -0.37 6.74 -15.97
N SER A 206 -0.19 7.30 -17.16
CA SER A 206 -1.23 8.08 -17.86
C SER A 206 -2.38 7.21 -18.41
N ASP A 207 -2.16 5.90 -18.53
CA ASP A 207 -3.19 4.99 -19.06
C ASP A 207 -4.30 4.73 -18.05
N TRP A 208 -4.02 4.88 -16.74
CA TRP A 208 -5.04 4.68 -15.71
C TRP A 208 -6.15 5.74 -15.78
N PRO A 209 -5.86 7.05 -15.78
CA PRO A 209 -6.87 8.07 -16.03
C PRO A 209 -7.59 7.88 -17.37
N ARG A 210 -6.86 7.46 -18.43
CA ARG A 210 -7.45 7.20 -19.75
C ARG A 210 -8.51 6.10 -19.69
N PHE A 211 -8.19 4.97 -19.06
CA PHE A 211 -9.12 3.88 -18.83
C PHE A 211 -10.37 4.35 -18.07
N LEU A 212 -10.20 5.14 -17.00
CA LEU A 212 -11.33 5.71 -16.26
C LEU A 212 -12.21 6.62 -17.14
N MET A 213 -11.60 7.40 -18.03
CA MET A 213 -12.32 8.27 -18.97
C MET A 213 -13.08 7.49 -20.06
N ASP A 214 -12.66 6.27 -20.38
CA ASP A 214 -13.33 5.37 -21.33
C ASP A 214 -14.49 4.57 -20.69
N CYS A 215 -14.63 4.63 -19.36
CA CYS A 215 -15.67 3.92 -18.60
C CYS A 215 -16.87 4.81 -18.26
N LYS A 216 -18.10 4.31 -18.46
CA LYS A 216 -19.34 4.99 -18.01
C LYS A 216 -19.49 4.91 -16.49
N ALA A 217 -19.19 3.75 -15.94
CA ALA A 217 -19.13 3.49 -14.51
C ALA A 217 -17.95 2.57 -14.20
N THR A 218 -17.48 2.61 -12.96
CA THR A 218 -16.51 1.65 -12.44
C THR A 218 -17.15 0.77 -11.39
N LEU A 219 -16.78 -0.51 -11.38
CA LEU A 219 -17.18 -1.42 -10.32
C LEU A 219 -16.41 -1.07 -9.04
N GLY A 220 -17.13 -0.82 -7.95
CA GLY A 220 -16.57 -0.70 -6.62
C GLY A 220 -16.66 -2.04 -5.89
N THR A 221 -15.60 -2.39 -5.17
CA THR A 221 -15.57 -3.56 -4.27
C THR A 221 -15.02 -3.11 -2.92
N GLU A 222 -15.48 -3.71 -1.83
CA GLU A 222 -14.83 -3.56 -0.53
C GLU A 222 -13.34 -3.90 -0.64
N SER A 223 -12.50 -3.20 0.12
CA SER A 223 -11.06 -3.36 0.07
C SER A 223 -10.46 -3.70 1.43
N GLY A 224 -9.44 -4.57 1.42
CA GLY A 224 -8.64 -4.91 2.58
C GLY A 224 -8.44 -6.41 2.72
N ALA A 225 -7.94 -6.80 3.88
CA ALA A 225 -7.87 -8.16 4.39
C ALA A 225 -8.66 -8.21 5.71
N ASN A 226 -9.33 -9.32 5.99
CA ASN A 226 -10.00 -9.56 7.27
C ASN A 226 -9.16 -10.43 8.22
N ARG A 227 -7.88 -10.60 7.89
CA ARG A 227 -6.87 -11.32 8.67
C ARG A 227 -5.64 -10.41 8.83
N PHE A 228 -5.10 -10.39 10.04
CA PHE A 228 -3.78 -9.82 10.33
C PHE A 228 -2.81 -10.97 10.57
N ASP A 229 -1.74 -11.01 9.81
CA ASP A 229 -0.64 -11.95 9.95
C ASP A 229 0.48 -11.28 10.74
N PHE A 230 0.47 -11.45 12.07
CA PHE A 230 1.41 -10.77 12.94
C PHE A 230 2.84 -11.26 12.76
N ASP A 231 3.04 -12.54 12.47
CA ASP A 231 4.33 -13.23 12.51
C ASP A 231 4.69 -13.96 11.20
N GLY A 232 3.80 -13.95 10.20
CA GLY A 232 4.00 -14.63 8.92
C GLY A 232 3.47 -16.06 8.90
N SER A 233 2.89 -16.55 10.00
CA SER A 233 2.37 -17.92 10.08
C SER A 233 1.22 -18.16 9.09
N LEU A 234 0.36 -17.17 8.83
CA LEU A 234 -0.74 -17.33 7.87
C LEU A 234 -0.21 -17.48 6.43
N HIS A 235 0.81 -16.70 6.06
CA HIS A 235 1.51 -16.86 4.78
C HIS A 235 2.10 -18.26 4.63
N PHE A 236 2.79 -18.75 5.65
CA PHE A 236 3.41 -20.07 5.62
C PHE A 236 2.37 -21.20 5.47
N LEU A 237 1.33 -21.19 6.32
CA LEU A 237 0.29 -22.23 6.34
C LEU A 237 -0.47 -22.31 5.01
N THR A 238 -0.87 -21.17 4.46
CA THR A 238 -1.58 -21.12 3.18
C THR A 238 -0.68 -21.51 2.01
N GLY A 239 0.60 -21.15 2.03
CA GLY A 239 1.59 -21.61 1.06
C GLY A 239 1.70 -23.13 1.03
N CYS A 240 1.81 -23.78 2.19
CA CYS A 240 1.83 -25.24 2.30
C CYS A 240 0.54 -25.88 1.74
N LEU A 241 -0.63 -25.31 2.06
CA LEU A 241 -1.91 -25.81 1.57
C LEU A 241 -2.02 -25.72 0.04
N VAL A 242 -1.64 -24.58 -0.56
CA VAL A 242 -1.66 -24.40 -2.02
C VAL A 242 -0.70 -25.38 -2.71
N ILE A 243 0.50 -25.59 -2.17
CA ILE A 243 1.46 -26.57 -2.68
C ILE A 243 0.89 -27.99 -2.59
N SER A 244 0.30 -28.37 -1.46
CA SER A 244 -0.30 -29.70 -1.26
C SER A 244 -1.52 -29.95 -2.16
N ALA A 245 -2.31 -28.90 -2.46
CA ALA A 245 -3.45 -28.99 -3.37
C ALA A 245 -3.02 -29.02 -4.85
N GLY A 246 -1.92 -28.35 -5.20
CA GLY A 246 -1.33 -28.38 -6.55
C GLY A 246 -0.43 -29.59 -6.81
N ASN A 247 0.00 -30.30 -5.76
CA ASN A 247 0.83 -31.49 -5.84
C ASN A 247 0.45 -32.50 -4.73
N PRO A 248 -0.44 -33.48 -5.02
CA PRO A 248 -1.01 -34.38 -4.01
C PRO A 248 0.00 -35.31 -3.30
N GLU A 249 1.27 -35.30 -3.70
CA GLU A 249 2.36 -36.03 -3.03
C GLU A 249 3.08 -35.22 -1.94
N CYS A 250 2.84 -33.92 -1.84
CA CYS A 250 3.48 -33.04 -0.86
C CYS A 250 2.68 -33.03 0.46
N LYS A 251 2.96 -33.99 1.35
CA LYS A 251 2.39 -33.98 2.71
C LYS A 251 3.06 -32.91 3.58
N PRO A 252 2.29 -32.17 4.42
CA PRO A 252 2.89 -31.32 5.43
C PRO A 252 3.76 -32.17 6.37
N LEU A 253 4.97 -31.71 6.66
CA LEU A 253 5.82 -32.31 7.69
C LEU A 253 5.19 -32.09 9.08
N PRO A 254 5.35 -33.05 10.00
CA PRO A 254 4.68 -33.06 11.31
C PRO A 254 5.08 -31.90 12.23
#